data_AF-A0A166JU67-F1
#
_entry.id   AF-A0A166JU67-F1
#
_cell.length_a   1.000
_cell.length_b   1.000
_cell.length_c   1.000
_cell.angle_alpha   90.00
_cell.angle_beta   90.00
_cell.angle_gamma   90.00
#
_symmetry.space_group_name_H-M   'P 1'
#
loop_
_entity.id
_entity.type
_entity.pdbx_description
1 polymer ?
#
loop_
_entity_poly.entity_id
_entity_poly.type
_entity_poly.pdbx_seq_one_letter_code
_entity_poly.pdbx_strand_id
1 'polypeptide(L)'
;MELDVDNREPISLSHYPNFSELGYQVIRELGRNQVEGRITYLAKVCKSHQQVVIKEFNFASTSADWSGLKTYEREIQILQQLDHPRIPRYIDSFETPKNFYLVQEYKNAPSLGLSHSFNPEEIKQIAVSILEILVYLQQRTDPIIHRDIKPENILVDEQLNAYLVDFDLARLQGVKMALSSLASGTPGFMPPEEQLGHTLTQASDLYSLGVTLICLLTDTSSIDICKLIDHKYRFNFQKLFPQLNPRFKSWLMKLVKCQSKYRYANASLALKALHPIQVNCTDNNIDTSVAAIKFRHKTALLCLAMMGIIAAATTTLILSAPGGIAKQMEIRK
;
A
#
# COMPACT_ATOMS: atom_id res chain seq x y z
N MET A 1 -17.95 -44.81 20.03
CA MET A 1 -18.56 -43.64 20.67
C MET A 1 -17.70 -43.38 21.90
N GLU A 2 -16.69 -42.51 21.94
CA GLU A 2 -16.13 -41.49 21.04
C GLU A 2 -14.59 -41.53 21.20
N LEU A 3 -13.90 -41.24 20.09
CA LEU A 3 -12.45 -41.07 19.89
C LEU A 3 -12.03 -39.70 20.50
N ASP A 4 -10.80 -39.33 20.83
CA ASP A 4 -9.46 -39.95 20.87
C ASP A 4 -8.62 -39.03 21.77
N VAL A 5 -7.78 -39.61 22.63
CA VAL A 5 -6.80 -38.91 23.48
C VAL A 5 -5.43 -39.11 22.85
N ASP A 6 -5.07 -38.28 21.87
CA ASP A 6 -3.69 -37.84 21.57
C ASP A 6 -3.66 -37.14 20.21
N ASN A 7 -3.57 -35.82 20.22
CA ASN A 7 -2.84 -35.08 19.18
C ASN A 7 -2.70 -33.62 19.62
N ARG A 8 -1.82 -33.40 20.60
CA ARG A 8 -1.09 -32.13 20.67
C ARG A 8 0.03 -32.22 19.64
N GLU A 9 -0.32 -32.08 18.36
CA GLU A 9 0.70 -31.64 17.41
C GLU A 9 1.01 -30.17 17.71
N PRO A 10 2.26 -29.80 18.01
CA PRO A 10 2.65 -28.41 17.90
C PRO A 10 2.42 -28.01 16.45
N ILE A 11 1.65 -26.95 16.21
CA ILE A 11 1.48 -26.37 14.88
C ILE A 11 2.87 -26.19 14.29
N SER A 12 3.17 -27.00 13.27
CA SER A 12 4.48 -27.12 12.62
C SER A 12 5.01 -25.74 12.25
N LEU A 13 6.32 -25.52 12.48
CA LEU A 13 7.04 -24.34 12.00
C LEU A 13 6.62 -24.07 10.55
N SER A 14 6.13 -22.85 10.29
CA SER A 14 5.71 -22.40 8.96
C SER A 14 6.80 -22.74 7.93
N HIS A 15 6.59 -23.78 7.13
CA HIS A 15 7.51 -24.15 6.06
C HIS A 15 7.33 -23.15 4.91
N TYR A 16 7.90 -21.97 5.07
CA TYR A 16 8.14 -21.08 3.95
C TYR A 16 9.03 -21.78 2.91
N PRO A 17 8.97 -21.40 1.63
CA PRO A 17 9.87 -21.93 0.61
C PRO A 17 11.33 -21.83 1.05
N ASN A 18 12.08 -22.92 0.89
CA ASN A 18 13.50 -22.95 1.23
C ASN A 18 14.32 -22.44 0.04
N PHE A 19 14.81 -21.20 0.14
CA PHE A 19 15.70 -20.57 -0.85
C PHE A 19 17.15 -20.49 -0.37
N SER A 20 17.54 -21.29 0.65
CA SER A 20 18.88 -21.19 1.25
C SER A 20 20.01 -21.50 0.27
N GLU A 21 19.82 -22.46 -0.63
CA GLU A 21 20.77 -22.79 -1.71
C GLU A 21 20.93 -21.63 -2.71
N LEU A 22 19.89 -20.82 -2.88
CA LEU A 22 19.90 -19.61 -3.70
C LEU A 22 20.42 -18.39 -2.91
N GLY A 23 20.81 -18.57 -1.65
CA GLY A 23 21.35 -17.51 -0.80
C GLY A 23 20.29 -16.62 -0.13
N TYR A 24 19.03 -17.04 -0.06
CA TYR A 24 17.95 -16.29 0.59
C TYR A 24 17.29 -17.07 1.72
N GLN A 25 16.90 -16.37 2.79
CA GLN A 25 16.10 -16.93 3.87
C GLN A 25 14.79 -16.14 4.00
N VAL A 26 13.65 -16.80 3.77
CA VAL A 26 12.33 -16.20 3.97
C VAL A 26 12.10 -15.93 5.46
N ILE A 27 11.63 -14.72 5.77
CA ILE A 27 11.30 -14.26 7.12
C ILE A 27 9.79 -14.38 7.34
N ARG A 28 8.99 -13.83 6.42
CA ARG A 28 7.52 -13.85 6.50
C ARG A 28 6.88 -13.56 5.15
N GLU A 29 5.61 -13.88 5.03
CA GLU A 29 4.75 -13.43 3.92
C GLU A 29 4.35 -11.95 4.12
N LEU A 30 4.40 -11.18 3.03
CA LEU A 30 3.94 -9.79 2.96
C LEU A 30 2.53 -9.68 2.35
N GLY A 31 2.18 -10.60 1.45
CA GLY A 31 0.86 -10.65 0.83
C GLY A 31 0.72 -11.81 -0.15
N ARG A 32 -0.53 -12.14 -0.48
CA ARG A 32 -0.87 -13.24 -1.40
C ARG A 32 -2.13 -12.92 -2.18
N ASN A 33 -2.05 -13.09 -3.49
CA ASN A 33 -3.17 -13.05 -4.40
C ASN A 33 -3.37 -14.45 -4.98
N GLN A 34 -4.32 -15.20 -4.43
CA GLN A 34 -4.61 -16.57 -4.87
C GLN A 34 -5.17 -16.63 -6.30
N VAL A 35 -5.90 -15.59 -6.72
CA VAL A 35 -6.53 -15.52 -8.04
C VAL A 35 -5.47 -15.38 -9.14
N GLU A 36 -4.47 -14.54 -8.91
CA GLU A 36 -3.38 -14.30 -9.86
C GLU A 36 -2.16 -15.21 -9.65
N GLY A 37 -2.22 -16.10 -8.65
CA GLY A 37 -1.10 -16.99 -8.32
C GLY A 37 0.16 -16.25 -7.84
N ARG A 38 0.01 -15.12 -7.14
CA ARG A 38 1.14 -14.30 -6.66
C ARG A 38 1.30 -14.39 -5.15
N ILE A 39 2.53 -14.53 -4.69
CA ILE A 39 2.88 -14.46 -3.27
C ILE A 39 4.09 -13.56 -3.10
N THR A 40 4.06 -12.66 -2.12
CA THR A 40 5.16 -11.76 -1.83
C THR A 40 5.74 -12.09 -0.46
N TYR A 41 7.05 -12.28 -0.39
CA TYR A 41 7.77 -12.61 0.82
C TYR A 41 8.76 -11.51 1.19
N LEU A 42 8.91 -11.28 2.50
CA LEU A 42 10.09 -10.63 3.05
C LEU A 42 11.13 -11.70 3.32
N ALA A 43 12.32 -11.51 2.77
CA ALA A 43 13.47 -12.41 2.97
C ALA A 43 14.71 -11.60 3.35
N LYS A 44 15.78 -12.30 3.73
CA LYS A 44 17.12 -11.74 3.87
C LYS A 44 18.12 -12.51 3.03
N VAL A 45 19.12 -11.81 2.51
CA VAL A 45 20.29 -12.41 1.87
C VAL A 45 21.12 -13.10 2.95
N CYS A 46 21.45 -14.38 2.77
CA CYS A 46 22.14 -15.20 3.78
C CYS A 46 23.50 -14.62 4.18
N LYS A 47 24.26 -14.07 3.21
CA LYS A 47 25.63 -13.57 3.43
C LYS A 47 25.69 -12.18 4.07
N SER A 48 24.84 -11.25 3.62
CA SER A 48 24.88 -9.84 4.05
C SER A 48 23.80 -9.48 5.08
N HIS A 49 22.82 -10.36 5.30
CA HIS A 49 21.61 -10.10 6.08
C HIS A 49 20.75 -8.93 5.58
N GLN A 50 21.03 -8.41 4.38
CA GLN A 50 20.22 -7.38 3.75
C GLN A 50 18.81 -7.92 3.48
N GLN A 51 17.80 -7.14 3.85
CA GLN A 51 16.40 -7.48 3.58
C GLN A 51 16.03 -7.24 2.12
N VAL A 52 15.24 -8.16 1.57
CA VAL A 52 14.77 -8.14 0.18
C VAL A 52 13.31 -8.59 0.11
N VAL A 53 12.64 -8.22 -0.97
CA VAL A 53 11.31 -8.75 -1.31
C VAL A 53 11.47 -9.81 -2.39
N ILE A 54 10.85 -10.98 -2.19
CA ILE A 54 10.76 -12.04 -3.20
C ILE A 54 9.30 -12.17 -3.62
N LYS A 55 9.00 -11.86 -4.88
CA LYS A 55 7.69 -12.09 -5.51
C LYS A 55 7.72 -13.44 -6.23
N GLU A 56 6.83 -14.35 -5.82
CA GLU A 56 6.56 -15.62 -6.48
C GLU A 56 5.41 -15.47 -7.49
N PHE A 57 5.63 -16.00 -8.69
CA PHE A 57 4.62 -16.14 -9.73
C PHE A 57 4.39 -17.63 -10.00
N ASN A 58 3.17 -18.10 -9.72
CA ASN A 58 2.80 -19.51 -9.82
C ASN A 58 2.18 -19.86 -11.18
N PHE A 59 2.69 -20.93 -11.81
CA PHE A 59 2.26 -21.38 -13.14
C PHE A 59 1.11 -22.39 -13.14
N ALA A 60 0.73 -22.95 -11.99
CA ALA A 60 -0.12 -24.14 -11.92
C ALA A 60 -1.64 -23.88 -11.93
N SER A 61 -2.10 -22.64 -11.73
CA SER A 61 -3.53 -22.31 -11.61
C SER A 61 -4.15 -21.61 -12.82
N THR A 62 -3.36 -21.22 -13.83
CA THR A 62 -3.91 -20.64 -15.06
C THR A 62 -3.83 -21.65 -16.19
N SER A 63 -5.00 -22.16 -16.58
CA SER A 63 -5.19 -22.94 -17.80
C SER A 63 -4.53 -22.26 -19.00
N ALA A 64 -3.38 -22.79 -19.44
CA ALA A 64 -2.78 -22.58 -20.76
C ALA A 64 -2.81 -21.13 -21.31
N ASP A 65 -2.64 -20.11 -20.47
CA ASP A 65 -2.69 -18.73 -20.93
C ASP A 65 -1.28 -18.13 -20.98
N TRP A 66 -0.76 -18.03 -22.21
CA TRP A 66 0.53 -17.40 -22.55
C TRP A 66 0.65 -15.92 -22.10
N SER A 67 -0.40 -15.36 -21.50
CA SER A 67 -0.51 -14.01 -20.94
C SER A 67 0.24 -13.84 -19.60
N GLY A 68 0.25 -14.88 -18.76
CA GLY A 68 0.95 -14.91 -17.47
C GLY A 68 2.47 -14.89 -17.65
N LEU A 69 2.98 -15.68 -18.61
CA LEU A 69 4.39 -15.75 -18.99
C LEU A 69 4.98 -14.38 -19.38
N LYS A 70 4.21 -13.57 -20.12
CA LYS A 70 4.65 -12.25 -20.59
C LYS A 70 4.58 -11.13 -19.55
N THR A 71 3.96 -11.37 -18.40
CA THR A 71 3.68 -10.31 -17.42
C THR A 71 4.83 -10.11 -16.44
N TYR A 72 5.40 -11.18 -15.88
CA TYR A 72 6.57 -11.06 -14.99
C TYR A 72 7.85 -10.67 -15.74
N GLU A 73 8.08 -11.20 -16.96
CA GLU A 73 9.23 -10.81 -17.79
C GLU A 73 9.24 -9.31 -18.03
N ARG A 74 8.05 -8.73 -18.22
CA ARG A 74 7.91 -7.29 -18.42
C ARG A 74 8.17 -6.49 -17.15
N GLU A 75 7.67 -6.93 -16.00
CA GLU A 75 7.98 -6.26 -14.72
C GLU A 75 9.49 -6.20 -14.52
N ILE A 76 10.20 -7.32 -14.76
CA ILE A 76 11.67 -7.39 -14.66
C ILE A 76 12.33 -6.43 -15.63
N GLN A 77 11.96 -6.49 -16.92
CA GLN A 77 12.52 -5.61 -17.94
C GLN A 77 12.32 -4.14 -17.59
N ILE A 78 11.17 -3.78 -17.03
CA ILE A 78 10.91 -2.43 -16.56
C ILE A 78 11.81 -2.11 -15.37
N LEU A 79 11.76 -2.88 -14.28
CA LEU A 79 12.52 -2.62 -13.05
C LEU A 79 14.03 -2.58 -13.28
N GLN A 80 14.58 -3.41 -14.17
CA GLN A 80 16.01 -3.39 -14.54
C GLN A 80 16.45 -2.06 -15.18
N GLN A 81 15.52 -1.34 -15.80
CA GLN A 81 15.80 -0.03 -16.40
C GLN A 81 15.61 1.12 -15.40
N LEU A 82 15.05 0.87 -14.23
CA LEU A 82 14.74 1.90 -13.24
C LEU A 82 15.84 2.02 -12.19
N ASP A 83 16.29 3.26 -11.98
CA ASP A 83 17.14 3.66 -10.88
C ASP A 83 16.57 4.93 -10.24
N HIS A 84 15.79 4.77 -9.17
CA HIS A 84 15.18 5.88 -8.44
C HIS A 84 15.04 5.52 -6.96
N PRO A 85 15.41 6.41 -6.01
CA PRO A 85 15.46 6.08 -4.58
C PRO A 85 14.11 5.65 -3.98
N ARG A 86 13.00 6.07 -4.60
CA ARG A 86 11.62 5.74 -4.17
C ARG A 86 10.92 4.67 -5.00
N ILE A 87 11.68 3.91 -5.80
CA ILE A 87 11.22 2.70 -6.48
C ILE A 87 12.11 1.54 -5.99
N PRO A 88 11.58 0.35 -5.70
CA PRO A 88 12.41 -0.83 -5.43
C PRO A 88 13.36 -1.14 -6.58
N ARG A 89 14.65 -1.22 -6.30
CA ARG A 89 15.62 -1.66 -7.30
C ARG A 89 15.50 -3.15 -7.58
N TYR A 90 15.59 -3.56 -8.84
CA TYR A 90 15.82 -4.95 -9.21
C TYR A 90 17.12 -5.47 -8.58
N ILE A 91 17.09 -6.65 -7.96
CA ILE A 91 18.27 -7.30 -7.37
C ILE A 91 18.63 -8.54 -8.17
N ASP A 92 17.67 -9.44 -8.38
CA ASP A 92 17.91 -10.76 -8.97
C ASP A 92 16.58 -11.36 -9.44
N SER A 93 16.63 -12.46 -10.17
CA SER A 93 15.47 -13.28 -10.50
C SER A 93 15.90 -14.71 -10.77
N PHE A 94 15.09 -15.66 -10.33
CA PHE A 94 15.38 -17.07 -10.51
C PHE A 94 14.12 -17.88 -10.80
N GLU A 95 14.33 -19.07 -11.36
CA GLU A 95 13.27 -19.97 -11.76
C GLU A 95 13.40 -21.30 -11.01
N THR A 96 12.25 -21.90 -10.73
CA THR A 96 12.14 -23.30 -10.33
C THR A 96 11.30 -24.03 -11.38
N PRO A 97 11.27 -25.36 -11.39
CA PRO A 97 10.43 -26.11 -12.34
C PRO A 97 8.94 -25.74 -12.34
N LYS A 98 8.44 -25.06 -11.29
CA LYS A 98 7.02 -24.74 -11.12
C LYS A 98 6.69 -23.25 -11.05
N ASN A 99 7.66 -22.40 -10.74
CA ASN A 99 7.43 -21.00 -10.36
C ASN A 99 8.59 -20.11 -10.80
N PHE A 100 8.27 -18.85 -11.05
CA PHE A 100 9.24 -17.78 -11.28
C PHE A 100 9.32 -16.87 -10.05
N TYR A 101 10.52 -16.31 -9.80
CA TYR A 101 10.77 -15.45 -8.66
C TYR A 101 11.50 -14.18 -9.06
N LEU A 102 10.96 -13.03 -8.66
CA LEU A 102 11.61 -11.72 -8.74
C LEU A 102 12.12 -11.32 -7.35
N VAL A 103 13.39 -10.95 -7.26
CA VAL A 103 14.01 -10.39 -6.06
C VAL A 103 14.24 -8.89 -6.26
N GLN A 104 13.71 -8.08 -5.35
CA GLN A 104 13.86 -6.63 -5.38
C GLN A 104 14.20 -6.07 -4.00
N GLU A 105 14.65 -4.83 -4.00
CA GLU A 105 14.94 -4.08 -2.78
C GLU A 105 13.71 -4.03 -1.84
N TYR A 106 13.93 -4.32 -0.56
CA TYR A 106 12.93 -4.07 0.46
C TYR A 106 12.93 -2.59 0.87
N LYS A 107 11.79 -1.92 0.73
CA LYS A 107 11.55 -0.60 1.31
C LYS A 107 10.91 -0.79 2.69
N ASN A 108 11.60 -0.35 3.73
CA ASN A 108 11.12 -0.45 5.11
C ASN A 108 10.08 0.64 5.41
N ALA A 109 8.89 0.49 4.82
CA ALA A 109 7.79 1.40 4.97
C ALA A 109 6.45 0.63 4.91
N PRO A 110 5.47 0.92 5.77
CA PRO A 110 4.13 0.35 5.67
C PRO A 110 3.40 0.82 4.40
N SER A 111 2.48 -0.02 3.90
CA SER A 111 1.59 0.32 2.81
C SER A 111 0.49 1.29 3.25
N LEU A 112 0.11 2.24 2.39
CA LEU A 112 -1.06 3.11 2.61
C LEU A 112 -2.39 2.34 2.57
N GLY A 113 -2.41 1.12 2.05
CA GLY A 113 -3.57 0.22 2.14
C GLY A 113 -3.85 -0.27 3.57
N LEU A 114 -2.88 -0.14 4.48
CA LEU A 114 -3.11 -0.33 5.91
C LEU A 114 -3.78 0.92 6.47
N SER A 115 -4.79 0.77 7.33
CA SER A 115 -5.55 1.90 7.88
C SER A 115 -4.66 2.88 8.66
N HIS A 116 -4.32 4.00 8.02
CA HIS A 116 -3.58 5.12 8.59
C HIS A 116 -4.32 6.42 8.24
N SER A 117 -4.56 7.26 9.24
CA SER A 117 -5.16 8.57 9.03
C SER A 117 -4.05 9.59 8.82
N PHE A 118 -4.07 10.27 7.69
CA PHE A 118 -3.15 11.36 7.36
C PHE A 118 -3.90 12.68 7.37
N ASN A 119 -3.26 13.72 7.88
CA ASN A 119 -3.78 15.07 7.74
C ASN A 119 -3.54 15.59 6.30
N PRO A 120 -4.25 16.65 5.87
CA PRO A 120 -4.18 17.10 4.49
C PRO A 120 -2.79 17.54 4.02
N GLU A 121 -1.93 18.09 4.90
CA GLU A 121 -0.57 18.50 4.52
C GLU A 121 0.34 17.28 4.33
N GLU A 122 0.17 16.23 5.14
CA GLU A 122 0.87 14.95 4.96
C GLU A 122 0.47 14.31 3.62
N ILE A 123 -0.82 14.32 3.30
CA ILE A 123 -1.34 13.83 2.00
C ILE A 123 -0.71 14.60 0.83
N LYS A 124 -0.51 15.91 0.97
CA LYS A 124 0.22 16.69 -0.04
C LYS A 124 1.69 16.29 -0.15
N GLN A 125 2.38 15.99 0.95
CA GLN A 125 3.77 15.51 0.90
C GLN A 125 3.87 14.14 0.20
N ILE A 126 2.92 13.23 0.48
CA ILE A 126 2.79 11.97 -0.24
C ILE A 126 2.55 12.24 -1.74
N ALA A 127 1.63 13.15 -2.07
CA ALA A 127 1.35 13.54 -3.46
C ALA A 127 2.59 14.07 -4.18
N VAL A 128 3.38 14.94 -3.53
CA VAL A 128 4.65 15.43 -4.06
C VAL A 128 5.59 14.26 -4.34
N SER A 129 5.74 13.34 -3.39
CA SER A 129 6.63 12.19 -3.57
C SER A 129 6.24 11.31 -4.76
N ILE A 130 4.95 11.00 -4.91
CA ILE A 130 4.48 10.21 -6.05
C ILE A 130 4.61 10.98 -7.36
N LEU A 131 4.34 12.29 -7.38
CA LEU A 131 4.49 13.09 -8.59
C LEU A 131 5.95 13.15 -9.06
N GLU A 132 6.92 13.23 -8.15
CA GLU A 132 8.34 13.19 -8.51
C GLU A 132 8.74 11.82 -9.10
N ILE A 133 8.20 10.72 -8.57
CA ILE A 133 8.36 9.40 -9.19
C ILE A 133 7.76 9.38 -10.60
N LEU A 134 6.56 9.90 -10.77
CA LEU A 134 5.90 9.96 -12.08
C LEU A 134 6.64 10.86 -13.07
N VAL A 135 7.22 11.97 -12.62
CA VAL A 135 8.11 12.81 -13.45
C VAL A 135 9.28 11.97 -13.97
N TYR A 136 9.94 11.22 -13.08
CA TYR A 136 11.05 10.34 -13.45
C TYR A 136 10.63 9.29 -14.49
N LEU A 137 9.51 8.59 -14.28
CA LEU A 137 8.99 7.58 -15.23
C LEU A 137 8.63 8.18 -16.59
N GLN A 138 8.10 9.41 -16.60
CA GLN A 138 7.64 10.12 -17.79
C GLN A 138 8.77 10.77 -18.60
N GLN A 139 9.92 11.04 -17.99
CA GLN A 139 11.09 11.66 -18.63
C GLN A 139 12.06 10.65 -19.27
N ARG A 140 11.79 9.34 -19.12
CA ARG A 140 12.56 8.31 -19.79
C ARG A 140 12.42 8.39 -21.32
N THR A 141 13.42 7.86 -22.04
CA THR A 141 13.37 7.76 -23.51
C THR A 141 12.09 7.11 -23.99
N ASP A 142 11.72 6.00 -23.35
CA ASP A 142 10.41 5.37 -23.48
C ASP A 142 9.63 5.61 -22.18
N PRO A 143 8.65 6.54 -22.16
CA PRO A 143 7.89 6.85 -20.96
C PRO A 143 7.15 5.61 -20.45
N ILE A 144 7.15 5.43 -19.13
CA ILE A 144 6.48 4.30 -18.46
C ILE A 144 5.19 4.78 -17.80
N ILE A 145 4.12 4.01 -17.98
CA ILE A 145 2.84 4.18 -17.28
C ILE A 145 2.69 3.03 -16.29
N HIS A 146 2.47 3.35 -15.01
CA HIS A 146 2.39 2.39 -13.91
C HIS A 146 1.10 1.57 -13.94
N ARG A 147 -0.05 2.22 -14.22
CA ARG A 147 -1.39 1.64 -14.37
C ARG A 147 -2.08 1.11 -13.11
N ASP A 148 -1.37 0.88 -12.01
CA ASP A 148 -1.99 0.43 -10.74
C ASP A 148 -1.60 1.28 -9.54
N ILE A 149 -1.72 2.61 -9.67
CA ILE A 149 -1.49 3.53 -8.53
C ILE A 149 -2.71 3.53 -7.62
N LYS A 150 -2.51 3.06 -6.40
CA LYS A 150 -3.52 2.91 -5.35
C LYS A 150 -2.84 2.85 -3.97
N PRO A 151 -3.58 3.00 -2.85
CA PRO A 151 -2.99 2.94 -1.52
C PRO A 151 -2.15 1.69 -1.25
N GLU A 152 -2.57 0.52 -1.72
CA GLU A 152 -1.87 -0.74 -1.48
C GLU A 152 -0.45 -0.75 -2.09
N ASN A 153 -0.27 -0.05 -3.21
CA ASN A 153 0.98 -0.01 -3.99
C ASN A 153 1.85 1.21 -3.67
N ILE A 154 1.52 1.94 -2.61
CA ILE A 154 2.32 3.05 -2.11
C ILE A 154 2.72 2.74 -0.68
N LEU A 155 4.02 2.70 -0.43
CA LEU A 155 4.57 2.60 0.93
C LEU A 155 4.95 3.99 1.43
N VAL A 156 4.77 4.28 2.71
CA VAL A 156 5.14 5.58 3.29
C VAL A 156 5.88 5.38 4.60
N ASP A 157 7.08 5.95 4.73
CA ASP A 157 7.86 5.90 5.96
C ASP A 157 7.46 6.98 6.98
N GLU A 158 8.06 6.95 8.16
CA GLU A 158 7.80 7.92 9.24
C GLU A 158 8.16 9.37 8.86
N GLN A 159 8.97 9.57 7.82
CA GLN A 159 9.35 10.88 7.29
C GLN A 159 8.46 11.30 6.11
N LEU A 160 7.38 10.58 5.84
CA LEU A 160 6.42 10.81 4.75
C LEU A 160 7.04 10.71 3.34
N ASN A 161 8.17 10.01 3.20
CA ASN A 161 8.64 9.64 1.88
C ASN A 161 7.75 8.52 1.35
N ALA A 162 7.14 8.76 0.18
CA ALA A 162 6.32 7.75 -0.48
C ALA A 162 7.14 6.96 -1.49
N TYR A 163 7.01 5.64 -1.47
CA TYR A 163 7.64 4.69 -2.37
C TYR A 163 6.57 4.06 -3.25
N LEU A 164 6.76 4.07 -4.56
CA LEU A 164 5.86 3.41 -5.49
C LEU A 164 6.38 2.00 -5.76
N VAL A 165 5.53 1.01 -5.51
CA VAL A 165 5.85 -0.42 -5.68
C VAL A 165 4.86 -1.07 -6.63
N ASP A 166 5.17 -2.29 -7.03
CA ASP A 166 4.30 -3.16 -7.83
C ASP A 166 4.11 -2.74 -9.30
N PHE A 167 5.09 -3.08 -10.14
CA PHE A 167 5.14 -2.69 -11.56
C PHE A 167 4.53 -3.76 -12.50
N ASP A 168 3.76 -4.71 -11.97
CA ASP A 168 3.23 -5.86 -12.72
C ASP A 168 2.37 -5.42 -13.93
N LEU A 169 1.60 -4.34 -13.76
CA LEU A 169 0.77 -3.77 -14.81
C LEU A 169 1.48 -2.72 -15.66
N ALA A 170 2.69 -2.28 -15.27
CA ALA A 170 3.39 -1.19 -15.91
C ALA A 170 3.74 -1.51 -17.37
N ARG A 171 3.68 -0.49 -18.24
CA ARG A 171 3.94 -0.62 -19.68
C ARG A 171 4.64 0.63 -20.21
N LEU A 172 5.38 0.46 -21.32
CA LEU A 172 5.82 1.60 -22.12
C LEU A 172 4.61 2.29 -22.75
N GLN A 173 4.62 3.62 -22.77
CA GLN A 173 3.60 4.44 -23.41
C GLN A 173 3.54 4.14 -24.92
N GLY A 174 2.33 4.07 -25.48
CA GLY A 174 2.13 3.84 -26.92
C GLY A 174 2.08 2.36 -27.34
N VAL A 175 2.41 1.42 -26.44
CA VAL A 175 2.17 -0.01 -26.68
C VAL A 175 0.66 -0.28 -26.66
N LYS A 176 0.12 -0.84 -27.74
CA LYS A 176 -1.31 -1.20 -27.81
C LYS A 176 -1.65 -2.22 -26.71
N MET A 177 -2.72 -1.95 -25.97
CA MET A 177 -3.22 -2.86 -24.95
C MET A 177 -3.83 -4.10 -25.62
N ALA A 178 -3.45 -5.28 -25.13
CA ALA A 178 -4.16 -6.50 -25.47
C ALA A 178 -5.54 -6.50 -24.79
N LEU A 179 -6.55 -7.10 -25.42
CA LEU A 179 -7.90 -7.21 -24.84
C LEU A 179 -7.88 -7.84 -23.43
N SER A 180 -7.01 -8.82 -23.20
CA SER A 180 -6.82 -9.45 -21.88
C SER A 180 -6.28 -8.51 -20.80
N SER A 181 -5.60 -7.43 -21.20
CA SER A 181 -5.05 -6.43 -20.27
C SER A 181 -6.03 -5.31 -19.90
N LEU A 182 -7.21 -5.26 -20.55
CA LEU A 182 -8.26 -4.26 -20.27
C LEU A 182 -9.00 -4.53 -18.96
N ALA A 183 -9.00 -5.79 -18.50
CA ALA A 183 -9.56 -6.19 -17.21
C ALA A 183 -8.52 -6.11 -16.07
N SER A 184 -7.29 -5.67 -16.35
CA SER A 184 -6.20 -5.63 -15.38
C SER A 184 -6.09 -4.24 -14.77
N GLY A 185 -6.50 -4.10 -13.51
CA GLY A 185 -6.37 -2.89 -12.70
C GLY A 185 -7.45 -2.81 -11.64
N THR A 186 -7.26 -1.95 -10.65
CA THR A 186 -8.15 -1.91 -9.48
C THR A 186 -9.39 -1.03 -9.74
N PRO A 187 -10.62 -1.56 -9.61
CA PRO A 187 -11.84 -0.78 -9.80
C PRO A 187 -11.83 0.53 -8.99
N GLY A 188 -12.26 1.62 -9.62
CA GLY A 188 -12.30 2.95 -9.02
C GLY A 188 -11.02 3.76 -9.18
N PHE A 189 -9.85 3.13 -9.11
CA PHE A 189 -8.55 3.75 -9.37
C PHE A 189 -8.18 3.76 -10.85
N MET A 190 -8.67 2.77 -11.60
CA MET A 190 -8.46 2.69 -13.04
C MET A 190 -9.07 3.91 -13.75
N PRO A 191 -8.32 4.62 -14.61
CA PRO A 191 -8.84 5.74 -15.37
C PRO A 191 -9.89 5.32 -16.40
N PRO A 192 -10.90 6.15 -16.70
CA PRO A 192 -12.00 5.77 -17.61
C PRO A 192 -11.53 5.36 -19.00
N GLU A 193 -10.49 5.99 -19.53
CA GLU A 193 -9.92 5.63 -20.83
C GLU A 193 -9.33 4.20 -20.85
N GLU A 194 -8.87 3.68 -19.72
CA GLU A 194 -8.35 2.31 -19.62
C GLU A 194 -9.49 1.29 -19.65
N GLN A 195 -10.57 1.57 -18.91
CA GLN A 195 -11.78 0.74 -18.89
C GLN A 195 -12.43 0.64 -20.27
N LEU A 196 -12.32 1.70 -21.08
CA LEU A 196 -12.82 1.75 -22.45
C LEU A 196 -11.82 1.19 -23.48
N GLY A 197 -10.64 0.76 -23.06
CA GLY A 197 -9.58 0.26 -23.94
C GLY A 197 -8.99 1.30 -24.88
N HIS A 198 -9.10 2.58 -24.53
CA HIS A 198 -8.43 3.65 -25.24
C HIS A 198 -6.94 3.71 -24.88
N THR A 199 -6.16 4.41 -25.71
CA THR A 199 -4.72 4.57 -25.47
C THR A 199 -4.45 5.38 -24.21
N LEU A 200 -3.63 4.83 -23.32
CA LEU A 200 -3.18 5.49 -22.10
C LEU A 200 -2.13 6.55 -22.39
N THR A 201 -2.11 7.56 -21.52
CA THR A 201 -1.18 8.69 -21.60
C THR A 201 -0.53 8.91 -20.25
N GLN A 202 0.45 9.82 -20.19
CA GLN A 202 1.03 10.28 -18.92
C GLN A 202 -0.03 10.82 -17.94
N ALA A 203 -1.17 11.31 -18.44
CA ALA A 203 -2.29 11.79 -17.63
C ALA A 203 -3.16 10.65 -17.04
N SER A 204 -2.95 9.40 -17.44
CA SER A 204 -3.71 8.25 -16.94
C SER A 204 -3.31 7.93 -15.49
N ASP A 205 -2.01 7.85 -15.19
CA ASP A 205 -1.51 7.67 -13.81
C ASP A 205 -1.89 8.84 -12.88
N LEU A 206 -2.06 10.05 -13.42
CA LEU A 206 -2.51 11.21 -12.65
C LEU A 206 -3.95 11.06 -12.13
N TYR A 207 -4.81 10.37 -12.88
CA TYR A 207 -6.16 10.06 -12.39
C TYR A 207 -6.09 9.11 -11.21
N SER A 208 -5.33 8.02 -11.34
CA SER A 208 -5.16 7.01 -10.28
C SER A 208 -4.54 7.61 -9.02
N LEU A 209 -3.55 8.50 -9.16
CA LEU A 209 -3.05 9.32 -8.04
C LEU A 209 -4.16 10.20 -7.45
N GLY A 210 -4.92 10.92 -8.27
CA GLY A 210 -6.02 11.76 -7.78
C GLY A 210 -7.06 10.97 -6.97
N VAL A 211 -7.45 9.78 -7.44
CA VAL A 211 -8.35 8.87 -6.71
C VAL A 211 -7.71 8.38 -5.41
N THR A 212 -6.42 8.04 -5.42
CA THR A 212 -5.66 7.69 -4.22
C THR A 212 -5.71 8.80 -3.18
N LEU A 213 -5.47 10.05 -3.58
CA LEU A 213 -5.52 11.18 -2.65
C LEU A 213 -6.93 11.42 -2.11
N ILE A 214 -7.97 11.22 -2.93
CA ILE A 214 -9.37 11.27 -2.47
C ILE A 214 -9.61 10.17 -1.41
N CYS A 215 -9.15 8.95 -1.67
CA CYS A 215 -9.24 7.81 -0.76
C CYS A 215 -8.68 8.16 0.63
N LEU A 216 -7.49 8.76 0.66
CA LEU A 216 -6.81 9.19 1.89
C LEU A 216 -7.56 10.34 2.59
N LEU A 217 -8.00 11.35 1.84
CA LEU A 217 -8.69 12.53 2.40
C LEU A 217 -10.07 12.18 2.98
N THR A 218 -10.73 11.15 2.46
CA THR A 218 -12.05 10.69 2.92
C THR A 218 -11.98 9.52 3.89
N ASP A 219 -10.79 9.01 4.21
CA ASP A 219 -10.57 7.80 5.01
C ASP A 219 -11.46 6.63 4.53
N THR A 220 -11.60 6.52 3.21
CA THR A 220 -12.44 5.51 2.57
C THR A 220 -11.59 4.31 2.21
N SER A 221 -12.07 3.11 2.50
CA SER A 221 -11.39 1.88 2.06
C SER A 221 -11.30 1.84 0.53
N SER A 222 -10.18 1.38 -0.01
CA SER A 222 -9.97 1.21 -1.46
C SER A 222 -11.08 0.40 -2.13
N ILE A 223 -11.67 -0.58 -1.42
CA ILE A 223 -12.77 -1.42 -1.92
C ILE A 223 -14.06 -0.61 -2.12
N ASP A 224 -14.23 0.45 -1.32
CA ASP A 224 -15.42 1.29 -1.31
C ASP A 224 -15.27 2.57 -2.16
N ILE A 225 -14.09 2.86 -2.71
CA ILE A 225 -13.83 4.10 -3.44
C ILE A 225 -14.77 4.30 -4.64
N CYS A 226 -15.15 3.21 -5.31
CA CYS A 226 -16.11 3.21 -6.41
C CYS A 226 -17.46 3.82 -6.04
N LYS A 227 -17.87 3.72 -4.77
CA LYS A 227 -19.15 4.26 -4.26
C LYS A 227 -19.15 5.79 -4.23
N LEU A 228 -17.98 6.44 -4.28
CA LEU A 228 -17.86 7.90 -4.31
C LEU A 228 -17.92 8.48 -5.74
N ILE A 229 -17.92 7.63 -6.76
CA ILE A 229 -17.89 8.00 -8.16
C ILE A 229 -19.29 7.89 -8.76
N ASP A 230 -19.80 8.96 -9.36
CA ASP A 230 -21.08 8.91 -10.09
C ASP A 230 -20.95 8.19 -11.45
N HIS A 231 -22.08 7.87 -12.09
CA HIS A 231 -22.12 7.24 -13.41
C HIS A 231 -21.45 8.05 -14.54
N LYS A 232 -21.01 9.28 -14.29
CA LYS A 232 -20.25 10.14 -15.23
C LYS A 232 -18.78 10.25 -14.84
N TYR A 233 -18.28 9.39 -13.95
CA TYR A 233 -16.92 9.42 -13.42
C TYR A 233 -16.58 10.72 -12.70
N ARG A 234 -17.50 11.23 -11.87
CA ARG A 234 -17.30 12.46 -11.09
C ARG A 234 -17.43 12.21 -9.61
N PHE A 235 -16.54 12.85 -8.85
CA PHE A 235 -16.63 12.97 -7.40
C PHE A 235 -17.38 14.24 -7.01
N ASN A 236 -18.18 14.18 -5.94
CA ASN A 236 -18.83 15.36 -5.37
C ASN A 236 -17.90 16.10 -4.40
N PHE A 237 -16.95 16.87 -4.95
CA PHE A 237 -15.94 17.61 -4.16
C PHE A 237 -16.54 18.57 -3.13
N GLN A 238 -17.72 19.13 -3.37
CA GLN A 238 -18.37 20.03 -2.41
C GLN A 238 -18.83 19.27 -1.17
N LYS A 239 -19.38 18.07 -1.34
CA LYS A 239 -19.80 17.20 -0.24
C LYS A 239 -18.62 16.58 0.48
N LEU A 240 -17.60 16.14 -0.27
CA LEU A 240 -16.45 15.42 0.29
C LEU A 240 -15.49 16.33 1.06
N PHE A 241 -15.26 17.56 0.58
CA PHE A 241 -14.18 18.41 1.09
C PHE A 241 -14.62 19.86 1.38
N PRO A 242 -15.64 20.10 2.22
CA PRO A 242 -16.12 21.47 2.46
C PRO A 242 -15.02 22.40 3.00
N GLN A 243 -14.13 21.88 3.86
CA GLN A 243 -13.11 22.66 4.58
C GLN A 243 -11.73 22.73 3.91
N LEU A 244 -11.56 22.10 2.76
CA LEU A 244 -10.27 22.02 2.09
C LEU A 244 -10.03 23.26 1.21
N ASN A 245 -8.77 23.74 1.17
CA ASN A 245 -8.40 24.94 0.44
C ASN A 245 -8.92 24.92 -1.02
N PRO A 246 -9.64 25.96 -1.49
CA PRO A 246 -10.22 25.97 -2.83
C PRO A 246 -9.21 25.71 -3.96
N ARG A 247 -7.95 26.16 -3.82
CA ARG A 247 -6.91 25.92 -4.81
C ARG A 247 -6.48 24.46 -4.84
N PHE A 248 -6.29 23.83 -3.68
CA PHE A 248 -5.97 22.40 -3.61
C PHE A 248 -7.14 21.55 -4.11
N LYS A 249 -8.38 21.93 -3.76
CA LYS A 249 -9.61 21.29 -4.27
C LYS A 249 -9.65 21.31 -5.80
N SER A 250 -9.36 22.47 -6.39
CA SER A 250 -9.32 22.65 -7.85
C SER A 250 -8.21 21.82 -8.48
N TRP A 251 -7.02 21.81 -7.87
CA TRP A 251 -5.89 21.02 -8.32
C TRP A 251 -6.21 19.51 -8.31
N LEU A 252 -6.77 18.99 -7.22
CA LEU A 252 -7.17 17.59 -7.08
C LEU A 252 -8.31 17.22 -8.05
N MET A 253 -9.32 18.09 -8.18
CA MET A 253 -10.40 17.91 -9.14
C MET A 253 -9.90 17.85 -10.59
N LYS A 254 -8.81 18.55 -10.91
CA LYS A 254 -8.21 18.49 -12.25
C LYS A 254 -7.54 17.15 -12.52
N LEU A 255 -6.95 16.49 -11.52
CA LEU A 255 -6.37 15.14 -11.68
C LEU A 255 -7.42 14.09 -12.05
N VAL A 256 -8.61 14.16 -11.46
CA VAL A 256 -9.65 13.13 -11.63
C VAL A 256 -10.69 13.46 -12.71
N LYS A 257 -10.36 14.33 -13.68
CA LYS A 257 -11.29 14.60 -14.80
C LYS A 257 -11.49 13.33 -15.64
N CYS A 258 -12.74 13.03 -15.97
CA CYS A 258 -13.11 11.86 -16.79
C CYS A 258 -12.31 11.80 -18.11
N GLN A 259 -12.29 12.89 -18.89
CA GLN A 259 -11.48 12.95 -20.11
C GLN A 259 -10.05 13.40 -19.80
N SER A 260 -9.06 12.60 -20.20
CA SER A 260 -7.63 12.83 -19.95
C SER A 260 -7.14 14.21 -20.42
N LYS A 261 -7.65 14.74 -21.55
CA LYS A 261 -7.29 16.06 -22.07
C LYS A 261 -7.59 17.25 -21.15
N TYR A 262 -8.48 17.06 -20.16
CA TYR A 262 -8.79 18.10 -19.16
C TYR A 262 -7.97 17.95 -17.87
N ARG A 263 -7.14 16.92 -17.76
CA ARG A 263 -6.17 16.77 -16.67
C ARG A 263 -4.92 17.60 -16.96
N TYR A 264 -3.95 17.56 -16.05
CA TYR A 264 -2.60 18.00 -16.41
C TYR A 264 -2.03 17.05 -17.45
N ALA A 265 -1.30 17.58 -18.44
CA ALA A 265 -0.76 16.76 -19.52
C ALA A 265 0.30 15.74 -19.00
N ASN A 266 1.02 16.10 -17.94
CA ASN A 266 2.05 15.26 -17.31
C ASN A 266 2.25 15.62 -15.83
N ALA A 267 3.02 14.79 -15.12
CA ALA A 267 3.29 14.92 -13.69
C ALA A 267 4.10 16.18 -13.35
N SER A 268 5.00 16.62 -14.22
CA SER A 268 5.79 17.85 -14.00
C SER A 268 4.89 19.08 -13.89
N LEU A 269 3.89 19.20 -14.77
CA LEU A 269 2.91 20.27 -14.72
C LEU A 269 2.00 20.18 -13.47
N ALA A 270 1.59 18.97 -13.09
CA ALA A 270 0.82 18.76 -11.87
C ALA A 270 1.61 19.13 -10.61
N LEU A 271 2.87 18.71 -10.52
CA LEU A 271 3.79 19.01 -9.42
C LEU A 271 4.06 20.51 -9.28
N LYS A 272 4.39 21.17 -10.40
CA LYS A 272 4.60 22.62 -10.43
C LYS A 272 3.37 23.39 -9.95
N ALA A 273 2.17 22.93 -10.31
CA ALA A 273 0.93 23.54 -9.85
C ALA A 273 0.64 23.28 -8.37
N LEU A 274 1.12 22.18 -7.79
CA LEU A 274 0.89 21.79 -6.39
C LEU A 274 1.76 22.59 -5.41
N HIS A 275 3.05 22.79 -5.72
CA HIS A 275 4.04 23.40 -4.82
C HIS A 275 3.56 24.70 -4.11
N PRO A 276 2.97 25.69 -4.79
CA PRO A 276 2.60 26.95 -4.14
C PRO A 276 1.27 26.88 -3.36
N ILE A 277 0.58 25.73 -3.37
CA ILE A 277 -0.75 25.59 -2.78
C ILE A 277 -0.65 25.10 -1.34
N GLN A 278 -1.25 25.82 -0.40
CA GLN A 278 -1.50 25.32 0.97
C GLN A 278 -2.76 24.44 0.95
N VAL A 279 -2.75 23.34 1.72
CA VAL A 279 -3.88 22.39 1.71
C VAL A 279 -5.00 22.84 2.64
N ASN A 280 -4.65 23.41 3.78
CA ASN A 280 -5.60 23.94 4.74
C ASN A 280 -6.09 25.33 4.29
N CYS A 281 -7.35 25.66 4.63
CA CYS A 281 -7.83 27.03 4.54
C CYS A 281 -7.06 27.87 5.57
N THR A 282 -6.51 29.01 5.16
CA THR A 282 -5.90 29.96 6.10
C THR A 282 -6.98 30.65 6.91
N ASP A 283 -7.41 30.05 8.00
CA ASP A 283 -7.98 30.76 9.15
C ASP A 283 -6.96 30.66 10.30
N ASN A 284 -5.96 31.53 10.25
CA ASN A 284 -5.02 31.70 11.35
C ASN A 284 -5.80 32.15 12.60
N ASN A 285 -6.11 31.22 13.52
CA ASN A 285 -6.07 31.35 14.99
C ASN A 285 -7.10 30.54 15.81
N ILE A 286 -7.96 29.67 15.23
CA ILE A 286 -8.98 28.95 16.04
C ILE A 286 -8.83 27.42 16.00
N ASP A 287 -8.37 26.83 14.90
CA ASP A 287 -8.40 25.37 14.73
C ASP A 287 -7.28 24.59 15.44
N THR A 288 -6.15 25.23 15.73
CA THR A 288 -5.04 24.57 16.44
C THR A 288 -5.46 24.17 17.86
N SER A 289 -6.33 24.97 18.49
CA SER A 289 -6.87 24.69 19.82
C SER A 289 -7.89 23.56 19.78
N VAL A 290 -8.78 23.52 18.78
CA VAL A 290 -9.84 22.50 18.69
C VAL A 290 -9.29 21.13 18.29
N ALA A 291 -8.31 21.08 17.39
CA ALA A 291 -7.63 19.84 17.01
C ALA A 291 -6.80 19.26 18.17
N ALA A 292 -6.09 20.11 18.92
CA ALA A 292 -5.35 19.69 20.10
C ALA A 292 -6.28 19.19 21.23
N ILE A 293 -7.48 19.78 21.38
CA ILE A 293 -8.48 19.34 22.35
C ILE A 293 -9.08 17.98 21.96
N LYS A 294 -9.41 17.76 20.67
CA LYS A 294 -9.92 16.46 20.18
C LYS A 294 -8.86 15.35 20.28
N PHE A 295 -7.59 15.67 20.00
CA PHE A 295 -6.49 14.73 20.15
C PHE A 295 -6.27 14.33 21.61
N ARG A 296 -6.25 15.31 22.53
CA ARG A 296 -6.15 15.06 23.99
C ARG A 296 -7.29 14.20 24.53
N HIS A 297 -8.52 14.38 24.04
CA HIS A 297 -9.65 13.55 24.46
C HIS A 297 -9.52 12.09 23.99
N LYS A 298 -9.05 11.83 22.76
CA LYS A 298 -8.83 10.46 22.27
C LYS A 298 -7.69 9.76 23.02
N THR A 299 -6.57 10.43 23.26
CA THR A 299 -5.46 9.84 24.02
C THR A 299 -5.84 9.58 25.49
N ALA A 300 -6.59 10.49 26.11
CA ALA A 300 -7.08 10.29 27.48
C ALA A 300 -8.05 9.10 27.59
N LEU A 301 -8.92 8.89 26.59
CA LEU A 301 -9.83 7.74 26.55
C LEU A 301 -9.06 6.41 26.43
N LEU A 302 -8.01 6.37 25.59
CA LEU A 302 -7.13 5.21 25.42
C LEU A 302 -6.35 4.89 26.70
N CYS A 303 -5.82 5.91 27.39
CA CYS A 303 -5.13 5.71 28.66
C CYS A 303 -6.08 5.19 29.77
N LEU A 304 -7.31 5.69 29.84
CA LEU A 304 -8.32 5.20 30.79
C LEU A 304 -8.73 3.75 30.50
N ALA A 305 -8.90 3.39 29.21
CA ALA A 305 -9.19 2.02 28.81
C ALA A 305 -8.04 1.07 29.19
N MET A 306 -6.79 1.46 28.97
CA MET A 306 -5.60 0.70 29.37
C MET A 306 -5.52 0.52 30.89
N MET A 307 -5.77 1.57 31.68
CA MET A 307 -5.78 1.47 33.14
C MET A 307 -6.90 0.55 33.66
N GLY A 308 -8.07 0.55 33.02
CA GLY A 308 -9.17 -0.38 33.34
C GLY A 308 -8.80 -1.84 33.08
N ILE A 309 -8.08 -2.13 31.99
CA ILE A 309 -7.61 -3.48 31.66
C ILE A 309 -6.53 -3.96 32.65
N ILE A 310 -5.60 -3.08 33.02
CA ILE A 310 -4.57 -3.41 34.02
C ILE A 310 -5.20 -3.68 35.38
N ALA A 311 -6.17 -2.86 35.81
CA ALA A 311 -6.89 -3.08 37.06
C ALA A 311 -7.63 -4.44 37.06
N ALA A 312 -8.32 -4.78 35.98
CA ALA A 312 -9.02 -6.07 35.84
C ALA A 312 -8.06 -7.27 35.83
N ALA A 313 -6.90 -7.14 35.18
CA ALA A 313 -5.87 -8.19 35.17
C ALA A 313 -5.29 -8.43 36.59
N THR A 314 -5.08 -7.37 37.38
CA THR A 314 -4.56 -7.51 38.76
C THR A 314 -5.55 -8.18 39.71
N THR A 315 -6.86 -7.89 39.63
CA THR A 315 -7.87 -8.59 40.44
C THR A 315 -7.99 -10.08 40.08
N THR A 316 -7.78 -10.42 38.81
CA THR A 316 -7.88 -11.82 38.35
C THR A 316 -6.66 -12.64 38.76
N LEU A 317 -5.47 -12.01 38.81
CA LEU A 317 -4.24 -12.62 39.32
C LEU A 317 -4.24 -12.82 40.84
N ILE A 318 -4.89 -11.94 41.60
CA ILE A 318 -5.00 -12.11 43.07
C ILE A 318 -5.94 -13.25 43.45
N LEU A 319 -6.95 -13.59 42.61
CA LEU A 319 -7.88 -14.69 42.89
C LEU A 319 -7.40 -16.09 42.45
N SER A 320 -6.26 -16.22 41.77
CA SER A 320 -5.82 -17.48 41.15
C SER A 320 -4.53 -18.07 41.74
N ALA A 321 -4.07 -17.59 42.91
CA ALA A 321 -2.99 -18.25 43.64
C ALA A 321 -3.51 -19.48 44.40
N PRO A 322 -3.01 -20.71 44.14
CA PRO A 322 -3.41 -21.90 44.88
C PRO A 322 -2.78 -21.89 46.28
N GLY A 323 -3.62 -22.00 47.31
CA GLY A 323 -3.19 -22.16 48.70
C GLY A 323 -2.43 -23.47 48.92
N GLY A 324 -1.27 -23.39 49.56
CA GLY A 324 -0.41 -24.53 49.85
C GLY A 324 0.60 -24.30 50.99
N ILE A 325 0.15 -24.57 52.22
CA ILE A 325 0.83 -25.30 53.32
C ILE A 325 2.18 -24.77 53.91
N ALA A 326 2.13 -24.43 55.22
CA ALA A 326 3.01 -24.86 56.35
C ALA A 326 3.34 -23.70 57.32
N LYS A 327 2.75 -23.60 58.52
CA LYS A 327 3.06 -24.27 59.82
C LYS A 327 4.33 -23.76 60.55
N GLN A 328 4.08 -23.33 61.79
CA GLN A 328 4.97 -23.20 62.96
C GLN A 328 5.99 -22.05 63.03
N MET A 329 5.79 -21.12 63.98
CA MET A 329 6.64 -21.08 65.18
C MET A 329 5.92 -20.39 66.36
N GLU A 330 5.95 -21.09 67.47
CA GLU A 330 5.42 -20.84 68.79
C GLU A 330 6.47 -20.04 69.59
N ILE A 331 6.09 -18.95 70.28
CA ILE A 331 6.96 -18.28 71.26
C ILE A 331 6.21 -18.08 72.58
N ARG A 332 6.70 -18.82 73.58
CA ARG A 332 6.65 -18.64 75.04
C ARG A 332 6.11 -17.28 75.54
N LYS A 333 5.08 -17.31 76.39
CA LYS A 333 5.22 -17.32 77.86
C LYS A 333 3.89 -17.57 78.54
#